data_AF-A0A1Y6EEF8-F1
#
_entry.id   AF-A0A1Y6EEF8-F1
#
_cell.length_a   1.000
_cell.length_b   1.000
_cell.length_c   1.000
_cell.angle_alpha   90.00
_cell.angle_beta   90.00
_cell.angle_gamma   90.00
#
_symmetry.space_group_name_H-M   'P 1'
#
loop_
_entity.id
_entity.type
_entity.pdbx_description
1 polymer ?
#
loop_
_entity_poly.entity_id
_entity_poly.type
_entity_poly.pdbx_seq_one_letter_code
_entity_poly.pdbx_strand_id
1 'polypeptide(L)' 'MRRSPLFSGLIYFLLGGLFTYFAIDNVQKNGWGFFSYLLVLLATFDFGSGVKMIIFHFKYKDKMKKK' A
#
# COMPACT_ATOMS: atom_id res chain seq x y z
N MET A 1 11.95 5.05 -19.56
CA MET A 1 11.94 5.76 -18.25
C MET A 1 11.98 4.71 -17.14
N ARG A 2 13.11 4.54 -16.44
CA ARG A 2 13.24 3.64 -15.27
C ARG A 2 12.38 4.21 -14.13
N ARG A 3 11.09 3.86 -14.07
CA ARG A 3 10.28 4.16 -12.87
C ARG A 3 10.91 3.38 -11.72
N SER A 4 11.58 4.09 -10.81
CA SER A 4 12.26 3.47 -9.68
C SER A 4 11.23 2.63 -8.92
N PRO A 5 11.43 1.31 -8.77
CA PRO A 5 10.49 0.44 -8.07
C PRO A 5 10.18 0.96 -6.65
N LEU A 6 11.14 1.66 -6.05
CA LEU A 6 11.00 2.25 -4.73
C LEU A 6 10.01 3.42 -4.70
N PHE A 7 9.96 4.24 -5.75
CA PHE A 7 9.04 5.40 -5.82
C PHE A 7 7.58 4.95 -5.95
N SER A 8 7.32 3.90 -6.75
CA SER A 8 5.97 3.35 -6.87
C SER A 8 5.53 2.68 -5.57
N GLY A 9 6.43 1.99 -4.85
CA GLY A 9 6.12 1.39 -3.55
C GLY A 9 5.73 2.44 -2.50
N LEU A 10 6.44 3.57 -2.48
CA LEU A 10 6.12 4.69 -1.59
C LEU A 10 4.73 5.28 -1.86
N ILE A 11 4.35 5.43 -3.13
CA ILE A 11 3.01 5.91 -3.50
C ILE A 11 1.93 4.97 -2.99
N TYR A 12 2.10 3.65 -3.13
CA TYR A 12 1.14 2.67 -2.59
C TYR A 12 1.00 2.77 -1.07
N PHE A 13 2.11 2.96 -0.33
CA PHE A 13 2.05 3.16 1.12
C PHE A 13 1.33 4.46 1.51
N LEU A 14 1.59 5.56 0.79
CA LEU A 14 0.91 6.83 1.03
C LEU A 14 -0.59 6.72 0.75
N LEU A 15 -0.96 6.07 -0.36
CA LEU A 15 -2.36 5.90 -0.75
C LEU A 15 -3.11 4.97 0.21
N GLY A 16 -2.48 3.87 0.64
CA GLY A 16 -3.03 2.97 1.66
C GLY A 16 -3.24 3.67 3.00
N GLY A 17 -2.30 4.55 3.40
CA GLY A 17 -2.46 5.40 4.58
C GLY A 17 -3.64 6.36 4.46
N LEU A 18 -3.82 6.98 3.29
CA LEU A 18 -4.95 7.88 3.02
C LEU A 18 -6.30 7.14 3.08
N PHE A 19 -6.40 5.96 2.46
CA PHE A 19 -7.62 5.15 2.55
C PHE A 19 -7.91 4.67 3.97
N THR A 20 -6.88 4.39 4.76
CA THR A 20 -7.04 4.05 6.18
C THR A 20 -7.60 5.23 6.98
N TYR A 21 -7.09 6.45 6.74
CA TYR A 21 -7.61 7.66 7.36
C TYR A 21 -9.09 7.87 7.02
N PHE A 22 -9.46 7.73 5.74
CA PHE A 22 -10.87 7.83 5.33
C PHE A 22 -11.74 6.72 5.90
N ALA A 23 -11.22 5.49 6.03
CA ALA A 23 -11.95 4.40 6.67
C ALA A 23 -12.28 4.73 8.14
N ILE A 24 -11.30 5.26 8.88
CA ILE A 24 -11.48 5.65 10.28
C ILE A 24 -12.51 6.78 10.40
N ASP A 25 -12.38 7.85 9.62
CA ASP A 25 -13.33 8.97 9.62
C ASP A 25 -14.75 8.49 9.26
N ASN A 26 -14.86 7.59 8.27
CA ASN A 26 -16.14 7.04 7.86
C ASN A 26 -16.79 6.18 8.95
N VAL A 27 -16.01 5.33 9.63
CA VAL A 27 -16.49 4.51 10.76
C VAL A 27 -16.90 5.38 11.94
N GLN A 28 -16.17 6.46 12.23
CA GLN A 28 -16.53 7.37 13.31
C GLN A 28 -17.84 8.12 13.04
N LYS A 29 -18.09 8.52 11.78
CA LYS A 29 -19.30 9.28 11.41
C LYS A 29 -20.53 8.41 11.14
N ASN A 30 -20.34 7.25 10.50
CA ASN A 30 -21.44 6.42 9.98
C ASN A 30 -21.47 5.01 10.58
N GLY A 31 -20.51 4.66 11.44
CA GLY A 31 -20.33 3.29 11.93
C GLY A 31 -19.74 2.36 10.88
N TRP A 32 -19.74 1.06 11.17
CA TRP A 32 -19.28 0.03 10.24
C TRP A 32 -20.30 -0.21 9.13
N GLY A 33 -20.10 0.43 7.99
CA GLY A 33 -20.94 0.28 6.80
C GLY A 33 -20.18 -0.31 5.60
N PHE A 34 -20.91 -0.50 4.50
CA PHE A 34 -20.33 -0.98 3.23
C PHE A 34 -19.11 -0.16 2.79
N PHE A 35 -19.19 1.17 2.87
CA PHE A 35 -18.09 2.07 2.50
C PHE A 35 -16.86 1.90 3.40
N SER A 36 -17.05 1.68 4.70
CA SER A 36 -15.95 1.44 5.64
C SER A 36 -15.17 0.18 5.25
N TYR A 37 -15.87 -0.93 4.96
CA TYR A 37 -15.25 -2.16 4.50
C TYR A 37 -14.59 -2.00 3.13
N LEU A 38 -15.21 -1.25 2.22
CA LEU A 38 -14.62 -0.95 0.92
C LEU A 38 -13.30 -0.18 1.06
N LEU A 39 -13.26 0.84 1.91
CA LEU A 39 -12.04 1.63 2.17
C LEU A 39 -10.94 0.79 2.81
N VAL A 40 -11.27 -0.09 3.77
CA VAL A 40 -10.33 -1.04 4.38
C VAL A 40 -9.78 -2.02 3.35
N LEU A 41 -10.63 -2.52 2.45
CA LEU A 41 -10.24 -3.45 1.40
C LEU A 41 -9.31 -2.77 0.38
N LEU A 42 -9.60 -1.53 -0.03
CA LEU A 42 -8.71 -0.74 -0.88
C LEU A 42 -7.36 -0.48 -0.20
N ALA A 43 -7.37 -0.05 1.06
CA ALA A 43 -6.15 0.15 1.84
C ALA A 43 -5.30 -1.14 1.91
N THR A 44 -5.95 -2.29 2.08
CA THR A 44 -5.27 -3.60 2.12
C THR A 44 -4.59 -3.93 0.80
N PHE A 45 -5.23 -3.65 -0.34
CA PHE A 45 -4.63 -3.87 -1.66
C PHE A 45 -3.43 -2.95 -1.90
N ASP A 46 -3.51 -1.69 -1.49
CA ASP A 46 -2.41 -0.73 -1.61
C ASP A 46 -1.23 -1.13 -0.72
N PHE A 47 -1.47 -1.45 0.55
CA PHE A 47 -0.42 -1.94 1.44
C PHE A 47 0.17 -3.27 0.96
N GLY A 48 -0.66 -4.21 0.49
CA GLY A 48 -0.18 -5.48 -0.07
C GLY A 48 0.75 -5.29 -1.27
N SER A 49 0.39 -4.36 -2.16
CA SER A 49 1.22 -3.97 -3.31
C SER A 49 2.53 -3.32 -2.86
N GLY A 50 2.48 -2.39 -1.89
CA GLY A 50 3.65 -1.77 -1.29
C GLY A 50 4.59 -2.78 -0.63
N VAL A 51 4.06 -3.68 0.20
CA VAL A 51 4.80 -4.75 0.88
C VAL A 51 5.46 -5.68 -0.14
N LYS A 52 4.74 -6.09 -1.19
CA LYS A 52 5.31 -6.93 -2.28
C LYS A 52 6.50 -6.24 -2.95
N MET A 53 6.45 -4.93 -3.12
CA MET A 53 7.53 -4.13 -3.72
C MET A 53 8.76 -4.05 -2.81
N ILE A 54 8.55 -3.89 -1.50
CA ILE A 54 9.61 -3.93 -0.48
C ILE A 54 10.24 -5.33 -0.43
N ILE A 55 9.44 -6.40 -0.38
CA ILE A 55 9.93 -7.79 -0.39
C ILE A 55 10.71 -8.07 -1.67
N PHE A 56 10.23 -7.61 -2.83
CA PHE A 56 10.95 -7.73 -4.09
C PHE A 56 12.31 -7.03 -4.02
N HIS A 57 12.36 -5.82 -3.44
CA HIS A 57 13.61 -5.11 -3.24
C HIS A 57 14.59 -5.91 -2.37
N PHE A 58 14.16 -6.43 -1.21
CA PHE A 58 15.02 -7.22 -0.33
C PHE A 58 15.45 -8.56 -0.94
N LYS A 59 14.52 -9.31 -1.57
CA LYS A 59 14.78 -10.64 -2.13
C LYS A 59 15.67 -10.62 -3.38
N TYR A 60 15.64 -9.53 -4.15
CA TYR A 60 16.47 -9.38 -5.36
C TYR A 60 17.72 -8.51 -5.15
N LYS A 61 17.89 -7.89 -3.98
CA LYS A 61 19.12 -7.17 -3.60
C LYS A 61 20.36 -8.06 -3.69
N ASP A 62 20.25 -9.33 -3.29
CA ASP A 62 21.36 -10.28 -3.31
C ASP A 62 21.67 -10.82 -4.72
N LYS A 63 20.69 -10.85 -5.62
CA LYS A 63 20.91 -11.26 -7.02
C LYS A 63 21.49 -10.15 -7.89
N MET A 64 21.23 -8.88 -7.55
CA MET A 64 21.79 -7.71 -8.24
C MET A 64 23.24 -7.40 -7.83
N LYS A 65 23.72 -7.89 -6.68
CA LYS A 65 25.11 -7.71 -6.21
C LYS A 65 26.11 -8.68 -6.83
N LYS A 66 25.64 -9.68 -7.60
CA LYS A 66 26.45 -10.76 -8.18
C LYS A 66 26.67 -10.65 -9.69
N LYS A 67 26.35 -9.51 -10.31
CA LYS A 67 26.56 -9.29 -11.75
C LYS A 67 27.39 -8.05 -12.00
#